data_AF-A0A653BJ87-F1
#
_entry.id   AF-A0A653BJ87-F1
#
_cell.length_a   1.000
_cell.length_b   1.000
_cell.length_c   1.000
_cell.angle_alpha   90.00
_cell.angle_beta   90.00
_cell.angle_gamma   90.00
#
_symmetry.space_group_name_H-M   'P 1'
#
loop_
_entity.id
_entity.type
_entity.pdbx_description
1 polymer ?
#
loop_
_entity_poly.entity_id
_entity_poly.type
_entity_poly.pdbx_seq_one_letter_code
_entity_poly.pdbx_strand_id
1 'polypeptide(L)'
;MTVINFEIQLVKDLGVKIETGRRLSTKDLTIESLLKKSDAVFLGIGLPQPKISPVFKGLTEQMGFYTSKSFLPRVARASKNMENSRCPCKAKADQMPKLRGNVIVLGAGDTAFDCATSALRCGARKVFVVFRRGFSNIRAVPEEVSAAVEEKCELIGFLSPHSVNVKDGKIVSVTFSRTEQTEDGQWVQDVEQLNTLKCNYLISAFGSGLEDQDMIEALKPLKLTSNNLPEVDVTTMQSSHPKVWCGGDVAGVAETTVESVNDGKIAAWYIHCALEGLPRSTKPKLPLFHTDIDEVDISVEVCGVKFENPFGLASAPPVTTTAMIRRAFEQGWGFVVTKTFCLDKDEVTNVSPRIIRGTTSGYTYGPQQGSFLNIEVISEKCMDYWLTGIRELKKDFPSKIIIASIMCAFVEEDWKLLAKKAEECGSDMLELNLSCPHGMGESGMGLACGQKPELVRQISKWVELGVVQQ
;
A
#
# COMPACT_ATOMS: atom_id res chain seq x y z
N MET A 1 -11.16 8.77 -16.96
CA MET A 1 -11.81 7.92 -15.94
C MET A 1 -11.42 8.49 -14.58
N THR A 2 -12.34 8.67 -13.63
CA THR A 2 -11.95 9.13 -12.26
C THR A 2 -11.30 8.00 -11.47
N VAL A 3 -10.52 8.35 -10.44
CA VAL A 3 -9.84 7.39 -9.53
C VAL A 3 -10.81 6.34 -8.99
N ILE A 4 -11.93 6.78 -8.39
CA ILE A 4 -12.95 5.86 -7.84
C ILE A 4 -13.55 4.95 -8.92
N ASN A 5 -13.82 5.48 -10.12
CA ASN A 5 -14.41 4.68 -11.19
C ASN A 5 -13.42 3.67 -11.77
N PHE A 6 -12.12 4.00 -11.76
CA PHE A 6 -11.06 3.08 -12.15
C PHE A 6 -11.01 1.89 -11.18
N GLU A 7 -10.96 2.13 -9.87
CA GLU A 7 -10.92 1.06 -8.86
C GLU A 7 -12.19 0.19 -8.87
N ILE A 8 -13.37 0.81 -9.03
CA ILE A 8 -14.64 0.07 -9.18
C ILE A 8 -14.60 -0.83 -10.42
N GLN A 9 -13.99 -0.38 -11.52
CA GLN A 9 -13.91 -1.19 -12.73
C GLN A 9 -13.00 -2.40 -12.51
N LEU A 10 -11.85 -2.24 -11.86
CA LEU A 10 -10.96 -3.35 -11.52
C LEU A 10 -11.69 -4.43 -10.69
N VAL A 11 -12.53 -4.02 -9.74
CA VAL A 11 -13.35 -4.96 -8.95
C VAL A 11 -14.39 -5.67 -9.81
N LYS A 12 -15.00 -4.98 -10.79
CA LYS A 12 -15.97 -5.59 -11.73
C LYS A 12 -15.31 -6.57 -12.69
N ASP A 13 -14.05 -6.34 -13.08
CA ASP A 13 -13.32 -7.22 -13.97
C ASP A 13 -13.10 -8.61 -13.34
N LEU A 14 -13.14 -8.71 -12.01
CA LEU A 14 -13.17 -9.97 -11.25
C LEU A 14 -14.56 -10.65 -11.20
N GLY A 15 -15.58 -10.08 -11.86
CA GLY A 15 -16.94 -10.61 -11.91
C GLY A 15 -17.88 -10.11 -10.80
N VAL A 16 -17.45 -9.15 -9.96
CA VAL A 16 -18.29 -8.59 -8.90
C VAL A 16 -19.47 -7.80 -9.49
N LYS A 17 -20.68 -8.13 -9.04
CA LYS A 17 -21.92 -7.46 -9.45
C LYS A 17 -22.28 -6.35 -8.46
N ILE A 18 -22.63 -5.18 -8.98
CA ILE A 18 -23.05 -4.02 -8.17
C ILE A 18 -24.49 -3.66 -8.53
N GLU A 19 -25.39 -3.83 -7.57
CA GLU A 19 -26.78 -3.40 -7.65
C GLU A 19 -26.96 -2.05 -6.92
N THR A 20 -27.44 -1.04 -7.63
CA THR A 20 -27.72 0.29 -7.05
C THR A 20 -29.22 0.50 -6.84
N GLY A 21 -29.60 1.51 -6.06
CA GLY A 21 -31.01 1.78 -5.74
C GLY A 21 -31.60 0.82 -4.69
N ARG A 22 -30.76 -0.02 -4.08
CA ARG A 22 -31.09 -0.89 -2.96
C ARG A 22 -30.61 -0.26 -1.66
N ARG A 23 -31.30 -0.54 -0.55
CA ARG A 23 -30.92 -0.03 0.78
C ARG A 23 -31.16 -1.06 1.88
N LEU A 24 -30.32 -1.03 2.90
CA LEU A 24 -30.61 -1.70 4.17
C LEU A 24 -31.78 -0.97 4.83
N SER A 25 -32.90 -1.66 5.04
CA SER A 25 -34.18 -1.10 5.49
C SER A 25 -35.17 -2.25 5.69
N THR A 26 -36.09 -2.14 6.66
CA THR A 26 -37.15 -3.16 6.83
C THR A 26 -38.05 -3.31 5.59
N LYS A 27 -38.00 -2.34 4.67
CA LYS A 27 -38.80 -2.27 3.45
C LYS A 27 -38.05 -2.75 2.19
N ASP A 28 -36.77 -3.10 2.29
CA ASP A 28 -35.97 -3.59 1.17
C ASP A 28 -35.04 -4.74 1.61
N LEU A 29 -33.80 -4.43 2.01
CA LEU A 29 -32.84 -5.42 2.48
C LEU A 29 -32.78 -5.44 4.00
N THR A 30 -33.00 -6.61 4.60
CA THR A 30 -32.67 -6.89 6.01
C THR A 30 -31.60 -7.96 6.12
N ILE A 31 -30.83 -7.97 7.22
CA ILE A 31 -29.83 -9.02 7.48
C ILE A 31 -30.49 -10.40 7.46
N GLU A 32 -31.65 -10.58 8.10
CA GLU A 32 -32.42 -11.82 8.02
C GLU A 32 -32.78 -12.24 6.58
N SER A 33 -33.20 -11.28 5.74
CA SER A 33 -33.56 -11.57 4.35
C SER A 33 -32.35 -11.98 3.50
N LEU A 34 -31.18 -11.39 3.78
CA LEU A 34 -29.92 -11.70 3.11
C LEU A 34 -29.40 -13.08 3.53
N LEU A 35 -29.47 -13.40 4.83
CA LEU A 35 -29.05 -14.69 5.37
C LEU A 35 -29.86 -15.88 4.83
N LYS A 36 -31.08 -15.65 4.32
CA LYS A 36 -31.88 -16.68 3.63
C LYS A 36 -31.44 -16.95 2.19
N LYS A 37 -30.72 -16.01 1.57
CA LYS A 37 -30.35 -16.04 0.15
C LYS A 37 -28.84 -16.19 -0.09
N SER A 38 -28.04 -15.98 0.94
CA SER A 38 -26.58 -15.94 0.86
C SER A 38 -25.93 -16.75 1.97
N ASP A 39 -24.81 -17.40 1.66
CA ASP A 39 -24.04 -18.19 2.63
C ASP A 39 -23.22 -17.34 3.60
N ALA A 40 -22.85 -16.12 3.18
CA ALA A 40 -22.16 -15.12 3.97
C ALA A 40 -22.66 -13.71 3.62
N VAL A 41 -22.60 -12.79 4.59
CA VAL A 41 -22.94 -11.38 4.42
C VAL A 41 -21.80 -10.52 4.97
N PHE A 42 -21.35 -9.54 4.20
CA PHE A 42 -20.47 -8.48 4.66
C PHE A 42 -21.23 -7.16 4.71
N LEU A 43 -21.19 -6.48 5.85
CA LEU A 43 -21.83 -5.19 6.08
C LEU A 43 -20.79 -4.07 6.08
N GLY A 44 -20.81 -3.25 5.03
CA GLY A 44 -19.94 -2.08 4.85
C GLY A 44 -20.72 -0.82 4.50
N ILE A 45 -21.82 -0.54 5.20
CA ILE A 45 -22.72 0.60 4.91
C ILE A 45 -22.20 1.95 5.43
N GLY A 46 -21.11 1.95 6.19
CA GLY A 46 -20.56 3.11 6.87
C GLY A 46 -21.52 3.70 7.90
N LEU A 47 -21.38 5.01 8.17
CA LEU A 47 -22.25 5.77 9.08
C LEU A 47 -23.11 6.77 8.29
N PRO A 48 -24.37 6.43 7.96
CA PRO A 48 -25.19 7.17 7.00
C PRO A 48 -25.79 8.47 7.56
N GLN A 49 -26.14 8.56 8.85
CA GLN A 49 -26.78 9.75 9.42
C GLN A 49 -25.75 10.76 9.96
N PRO A 50 -25.98 12.08 9.84
CA PRO A 50 -25.19 13.08 10.56
C PRO A 50 -25.55 13.10 12.05
N LYS A 51 -24.57 13.33 12.92
CA LYS A 51 -24.84 13.64 14.34
C LYS A 51 -25.38 15.07 14.46
N ILE A 52 -26.56 15.23 15.06
CA ILE A 52 -27.23 16.54 15.20
C ILE A 52 -27.34 16.93 16.67
N SER A 53 -26.92 18.15 17.02
CA SER A 53 -27.13 18.71 18.35
C SER A 53 -28.56 19.25 18.49
N PRO A 54 -29.21 19.09 19.67
CA PRO A 54 -30.54 19.64 19.94
C PRO A 54 -30.69 21.14 19.66
N VAL A 55 -29.61 21.91 19.79
CA VAL A 55 -29.60 23.37 19.52
C VAL A 55 -29.89 23.73 18.06
N PHE A 56 -29.76 22.77 17.13
CA PHE A 56 -30.07 22.97 15.70
C PHE A 56 -31.45 22.45 15.30
N LYS A 57 -32.26 21.98 16.27
CA LYS A 57 -33.59 21.45 15.99
C LYS A 57 -34.47 22.51 15.31
N GLY A 58 -35.10 22.14 14.20
CA GLY A 58 -35.99 23.02 13.44
C GLY A 58 -35.30 23.94 12.44
N LEU A 59 -33.95 23.99 12.41
CA LEU A 59 -33.21 24.71 11.38
C LEU A 59 -33.26 23.97 10.04
N THR A 60 -33.32 24.72 8.95
CA THR A 60 -33.42 24.20 7.60
C THR A 60 -32.34 24.80 6.69
N GLU A 61 -32.10 24.17 5.55
CA GLU A 61 -31.19 24.72 4.53
C GLU A 61 -31.67 26.06 3.99
N GLN A 62 -33.00 26.28 3.92
CA GLN A 62 -33.58 27.57 3.54
C GLN A 62 -33.20 28.65 4.55
N MET A 63 -33.06 28.31 5.82
CA MET A 63 -32.58 29.22 6.86
C MET A 63 -31.05 29.43 6.81
N GLY A 64 -30.32 28.58 6.09
CA GLY A 64 -28.85 28.62 5.97
C GLY A 64 -28.13 27.52 6.75
N PHE A 65 -28.84 26.55 7.33
CA PHE A 65 -28.25 25.45 8.08
C PHE A 65 -28.03 24.20 7.23
N TYR A 66 -26.84 23.62 7.33
CA TYR A 66 -26.49 22.35 6.72
C TYR A 66 -25.83 21.43 7.75
N THR A 67 -25.96 20.14 7.52
CA THR A 67 -25.02 19.13 8.05
C THR A 67 -23.98 18.79 6.99
N SER A 68 -22.83 18.24 7.37
CA SER A 68 -21.84 17.73 6.39
C SER A 68 -22.45 16.73 5.41
N LYS A 69 -23.35 15.85 5.89
CA LYS A 69 -24.10 14.86 5.09
C LYS A 69 -25.13 15.47 4.13
N SER A 70 -25.49 16.74 4.26
CA SER A 70 -26.34 17.46 3.27
C SER A 70 -25.52 18.37 2.36
N PHE A 71 -24.47 18.99 2.90
CA PHE A 71 -23.62 19.94 2.18
C PHE A 71 -22.65 19.25 1.21
N LEU A 72 -21.77 18.37 1.71
CA LEU A 72 -20.71 17.77 0.89
C LEU A 72 -21.26 16.95 -0.29
N PRO A 73 -22.32 16.13 -0.15
CA PRO A 73 -22.88 15.41 -1.29
C PRO A 73 -23.45 16.31 -2.40
N ARG A 74 -23.89 17.54 -2.07
CA ARG A 74 -24.32 18.52 -3.08
C ARG A 74 -23.13 19.13 -3.81
N VAL A 75 -22.11 19.56 -3.06
CA VAL A 75 -20.86 20.06 -3.64
C VAL A 75 -20.24 19.00 -4.54
N ALA A 76 -20.13 17.75 -4.06
CA ALA A 76 -19.58 16.64 -4.82
C ALA A 76 -20.39 16.34 -6.10
N ARG A 77 -21.72 16.31 -6.04
CA ARG A 77 -22.55 16.10 -7.25
C ARG A 77 -22.41 17.24 -8.25
N ALA A 78 -22.27 18.49 -7.79
CA ALA A 78 -22.08 19.64 -8.66
C ALA A 78 -20.66 19.69 -9.29
N SER A 79 -19.63 19.34 -8.54
CA SER A 79 -18.22 19.46 -8.97
C SER A 79 -17.69 18.23 -9.70
N LYS A 80 -18.15 17.03 -9.34
CA LYS A 80 -17.69 15.75 -9.94
C LYS A 80 -18.57 15.35 -11.13
N ASN A 81 -19.18 16.32 -11.82
CA ASN A 81 -20.00 16.08 -13.01
C ASN A 81 -19.13 15.44 -14.11
N MET A 82 -19.26 14.12 -14.20
CA MET A 82 -18.61 13.27 -15.18
C MET A 82 -19.33 13.41 -16.52
N GLU A 83 -18.69 13.96 -17.54
CA GLU A 83 -19.22 14.01 -18.92
C GLU A 83 -19.73 12.64 -19.43
N ASN A 84 -19.25 11.53 -18.86
CA ASN A 84 -19.60 10.16 -19.26
C ASN A 84 -20.25 9.27 -18.17
N SER A 85 -20.72 9.81 -17.03
CA SER A 85 -21.44 8.99 -16.05
C SER A 85 -22.93 8.86 -16.39
N ARG A 86 -23.42 7.61 -16.51
CA ARG A 86 -24.85 7.25 -16.59
C ARG A 86 -25.57 7.47 -15.24
N CYS A 87 -25.33 8.59 -14.56
CA CYS A 87 -26.17 8.97 -13.43
C CYS A 87 -27.55 9.38 -13.98
N PRO A 88 -28.66 8.77 -13.51
CA PRO A 88 -30.02 9.20 -13.87
C PRO A 88 -30.32 10.66 -13.49
N CYS A 89 -29.46 11.26 -12.67
CA CYS A 89 -29.56 12.64 -12.21
C CYS A 89 -29.30 13.73 -13.29
N LYS A 90 -29.02 13.36 -14.55
CA LYS A 90 -28.83 14.30 -15.68
C LYS A 90 -29.98 15.32 -15.85
N ALA A 91 -31.19 15.04 -15.38
CA ALA A 91 -32.33 15.94 -15.57
C ALA A 91 -32.27 17.24 -14.73
N LYS A 92 -31.47 17.27 -13.65
CA LYS A 92 -31.15 18.48 -12.87
C LYS A 92 -29.76 18.29 -12.28
N ALA A 93 -28.72 18.79 -12.93
CA ALA A 93 -27.44 18.97 -12.23
C ALA A 93 -27.75 19.81 -10.98
N ASP A 94 -27.60 19.21 -9.80
CA ASP A 94 -27.80 19.94 -8.56
C ASP A 94 -26.91 21.17 -8.60
N GLN A 95 -27.52 22.34 -8.49
CA GLN A 95 -26.76 23.58 -8.52
C GLN A 95 -25.82 23.59 -7.31
N MET A 96 -24.57 23.99 -7.55
CA MET A 96 -23.61 24.25 -6.48
C MET A 96 -24.29 25.14 -5.41
N PRO A 97 -24.22 24.79 -4.11
CA PRO A 97 -24.73 25.66 -3.05
C PRO A 97 -24.14 27.08 -3.21
N LYS A 98 -24.98 28.11 -3.03
CA LYS A 98 -24.57 29.51 -3.16
C LYS A 98 -24.45 30.13 -1.78
N LEU A 99 -23.28 30.03 -1.16
CA LEU A 99 -23.05 30.47 0.22
C LEU A 99 -22.52 31.91 0.28
N ARG A 100 -23.33 32.91 -0.10
CA ARG A 100 -22.89 34.33 -0.07
C ARG A 100 -22.86 34.89 1.35
N GLY A 101 -21.66 35.16 1.88
CA GLY A 101 -21.48 35.79 3.18
C GLY A 101 -20.53 35.00 4.09
N ASN A 102 -20.79 35.06 5.39
CA ASN A 102 -19.99 34.38 6.41
C ASN A 102 -20.52 32.96 6.66
N VAL A 103 -19.65 31.97 6.67
CA VAL A 103 -19.98 30.57 6.97
C VAL A 103 -19.28 30.17 8.26
N ILE A 104 -20.02 29.56 9.19
CA ILE A 104 -19.44 28.87 10.34
C ILE A 104 -19.51 27.37 10.08
N VAL A 105 -18.39 26.67 10.21
CA VAL A 105 -18.29 25.22 10.19
C VAL A 105 -17.96 24.73 11.59
N LEU A 106 -18.75 23.79 12.11
CA LEU A 106 -18.61 23.28 13.47
C LEU A 106 -17.95 21.90 13.47
N GLY A 107 -16.74 21.81 14.01
CA GLY A 107 -15.98 20.57 14.09
C GLY A 107 -14.47 20.78 13.95
N ALA A 108 -13.71 19.71 14.21
CA ALA A 108 -12.25 19.71 14.13
C ALA A 108 -11.69 18.37 13.61
N GLY A 109 -12.46 17.65 12.80
CA GLY A 109 -11.97 16.47 12.05
C GLY A 109 -12.06 16.74 10.55
N ASP A 110 -11.61 15.79 9.73
CA ASP A 110 -11.48 15.92 8.27
C ASP A 110 -12.75 16.50 7.62
N THR A 111 -13.91 15.96 7.99
CA THR A 111 -15.21 16.44 7.50
C THR A 111 -15.44 17.95 7.70
N ALA A 112 -14.92 18.55 8.77
CA ALA A 112 -15.06 19.97 9.03
C ALA A 112 -14.15 20.81 8.11
N PHE A 113 -12.92 20.37 7.88
CA PHE A 113 -11.99 21.07 7.01
C PHE A 113 -12.40 20.95 5.53
N ASP A 114 -12.87 19.77 5.11
CA ASP A 114 -13.55 19.57 3.81
C ASP A 114 -14.75 20.51 3.63
N CYS A 115 -15.59 20.64 4.66
CA CYS A 115 -16.73 21.56 4.61
C CYS A 115 -16.27 23.02 4.48
N ALA A 116 -15.18 23.40 5.15
CA ALA A 116 -14.66 24.76 5.12
C ALA A 116 -14.11 25.15 3.75
N THR A 117 -13.22 24.33 3.18
CA THR A 117 -12.65 24.57 1.84
C THR A 117 -13.71 24.46 0.75
N SER A 118 -14.68 23.55 0.90
CA SER A 118 -15.85 23.43 -0.01
C SER A 118 -16.77 24.65 0.07
N ALA A 119 -16.94 25.25 1.25
CA ALA A 119 -17.74 26.47 1.41
C ALA A 119 -17.14 27.65 0.65
N LEU A 120 -15.80 27.76 0.58
CA LEU A 120 -15.13 28.75 -0.25
C LEU A 120 -15.46 28.58 -1.74
N ARG A 121 -15.47 27.33 -2.26
CA ARG A 121 -15.90 27.04 -3.65
C ARG A 121 -17.37 27.39 -3.90
N CYS A 122 -18.20 27.35 -2.86
CA CYS A 122 -19.60 27.77 -2.92
C CYS A 122 -19.79 29.31 -2.89
N GLY A 123 -18.71 30.09 -2.87
CA GLY A 123 -18.73 31.55 -2.88
C GLY A 123 -18.81 32.20 -1.49
N ALA A 124 -18.42 31.48 -0.43
CA ALA A 124 -18.28 32.05 0.90
C ALA A 124 -17.27 33.21 0.89
N ARG A 125 -17.64 34.33 1.52
CA ARG A 125 -16.76 35.48 1.68
C ARG A 125 -15.72 35.25 2.76
N LYS A 126 -16.12 34.56 3.83
CA LYS A 126 -15.28 34.23 4.98
C LYS A 126 -15.79 32.95 5.63
N VAL A 127 -14.89 32.06 6.01
CA VAL A 127 -15.20 30.79 6.68
C VAL A 127 -14.52 30.76 8.04
N PHE A 128 -15.30 30.41 9.06
CA PHE A 128 -14.82 30.18 10.42
C PHE A 128 -14.98 28.71 10.75
N VAL A 129 -13.90 28.03 11.14
CA VAL A 129 -13.93 26.67 11.65
C VAL A 129 -13.91 26.77 13.17
N VAL A 130 -15.02 26.41 13.81
CA VAL A 130 -15.24 26.59 15.24
C VAL A 130 -15.31 25.22 15.92
N PHE A 131 -14.56 25.06 17.01
CA PHE A 131 -14.48 23.80 17.74
C PHE A 131 -14.42 24.00 19.25
N ARG A 132 -14.97 23.01 19.98
CA ARG A 132 -15.20 23.07 21.43
C ARG A 132 -13.97 22.77 22.30
N ARG A 133 -12.78 22.68 21.71
CA ARG A 133 -11.52 22.35 22.41
C ARG A 133 -10.39 23.23 21.89
N GLY A 134 -9.16 23.01 22.37
CA GLY A 134 -7.98 23.73 21.91
C GLY A 134 -7.47 23.23 20.55
N PHE A 135 -6.54 23.99 19.97
CA PHE A 135 -5.88 23.66 18.71
C PHE A 135 -5.09 22.34 18.76
N SER A 136 -4.50 22.02 19.91
CA SER A 136 -3.84 20.73 20.17
C SER A 136 -4.79 19.53 20.18
N ASN A 137 -6.10 19.76 20.15
CA ASN A 137 -7.13 18.71 20.12
C ASN A 137 -7.81 18.57 18.75
N ILE A 138 -7.27 19.22 17.70
CA ILE A 138 -7.73 18.98 16.33
C ILE A 138 -7.45 17.51 15.98
N ARG A 139 -8.47 16.83 15.45
CA ARG A 139 -8.41 15.41 15.08
C ARG A 139 -7.91 15.20 13.66
N ALA A 140 -8.12 16.18 12.78
CA ALA A 140 -7.61 16.13 11.43
C ALA A 140 -6.08 16.20 11.42
N VAL A 141 -5.47 15.55 10.45
CA VAL A 141 -4.02 15.58 10.27
C VAL A 141 -3.53 17.00 9.91
N PRO A 142 -2.30 17.40 10.29
CA PRO A 142 -1.80 18.76 10.05
C PRO A 142 -1.87 19.23 8.59
N GLU A 143 -1.75 18.32 7.63
CA GLU A 143 -1.84 18.58 6.19
C GLU A 143 -3.25 19.04 5.80
N GLU A 144 -4.28 18.41 6.36
CA GLU A 144 -5.70 18.76 6.15
C GLU A 144 -6.03 20.15 6.74
N VAL A 145 -5.49 20.43 7.93
CA VAL A 145 -5.63 21.74 8.58
C VAL A 145 -4.95 22.84 7.77
N SER A 146 -3.73 22.55 7.25
CA SER A 146 -2.92 23.50 6.49
C SER A 146 -3.65 24.01 5.25
N ALA A 147 -4.35 23.13 4.52
CA ALA A 147 -5.11 23.51 3.34
C ALA A 147 -6.18 24.59 3.65
N ALA A 148 -6.92 24.44 4.76
CA ALA A 148 -7.91 25.44 5.15
C ALA A 148 -7.27 26.76 5.62
N VAL A 149 -6.13 26.69 6.32
CA VAL A 149 -5.38 27.87 6.81
C VAL A 149 -4.77 28.65 5.65
N GLU A 150 -4.20 27.98 4.65
CA GLU A 150 -3.65 28.60 3.44
C GLU A 150 -4.73 29.38 2.68
N GLU A 151 -5.94 28.83 2.62
CA GLU A 151 -7.14 29.47 2.05
C GLU A 151 -7.82 30.49 2.98
N LYS A 152 -7.16 30.87 4.08
CA LYS A 152 -7.58 31.92 5.02
C LYS A 152 -8.88 31.62 5.76
N CYS A 153 -9.18 30.34 6.02
CA CYS A 153 -10.18 29.97 7.01
C CYS A 153 -9.71 30.38 8.42
N GLU A 154 -10.59 30.99 9.20
CA GLU A 154 -10.27 31.35 10.59
C GLU A 154 -10.63 30.22 11.54
N LEU A 155 -9.65 29.75 12.28
CA LEU A 155 -9.83 28.69 13.27
C LEU A 155 -10.11 29.32 14.64
N ILE A 156 -11.22 28.92 15.28
CA ILE A 156 -11.62 29.43 16.59
C ILE A 156 -11.87 28.24 17.52
N GLY A 157 -10.93 28.02 18.45
CA GLY A 157 -11.06 27.01 19.48
C GLY A 157 -11.88 27.46 20.68
N PHE A 158 -12.10 26.53 21.60
CA PHE A 158 -12.72 26.75 22.90
C PHE A 158 -14.15 27.30 22.86
N LEU A 159 -14.94 26.97 21.83
CA LEU A 159 -16.32 27.43 21.68
C LEU A 159 -17.31 26.28 21.47
N SER A 160 -18.35 26.23 22.30
CA SER A 160 -19.48 25.30 22.18
C SER A 160 -20.75 26.05 21.75
N PRO A 161 -21.51 25.60 20.73
CA PRO A 161 -22.73 26.28 20.30
C PRO A 161 -23.76 26.34 21.43
N HIS A 162 -24.24 27.54 21.75
CA HIS A 162 -25.25 27.80 22.79
C HIS A 162 -26.64 28.07 22.19
N SER A 163 -26.72 28.95 21.19
CA SER A 163 -27.98 29.24 20.47
C SER A 163 -27.71 29.72 19.05
N VAL A 164 -28.67 29.49 18.15
CA VAL A 164 -28.64 30.01 16.77
C VAL A 164 -29.67 31.11 16.63
N ASN A 165 -29.23 32.30 16.24
CA ASN A 165 -30.09 33.46 16.11
C ASN A 165 -30.60 33.57 14.67
N VAL A 166 -31.92 33.53 14.52
CA VAL A 166 -32.63 33.59 13.24
C VAL A 166 -33.46 34.87 13.19
N LYS A 167 -33.35 35.61 12.09
CA LYS A 167 -34.16 36.79 11.80
C LYS A 167 -34.72 36.67 10.39
N ASP A 168 -36.01 36.97 10.21
CA ASP A 168 -36.70 36.91 8.91
C ASP A 168 -36.52 35.56 8.20
N GLY A 169 -36.52 34.46 8.98
CA GLY A 169 -36.33 33.10 8.47
C GLY A 169 -34.90 32.79 7.99
N LYS A 170 -33.90 33.59 8.35
CA LYS A 170 -32.48 33.39 8.00
C LYS A 170 -31.57 33.45 9.22
N ILE A 171 -30.55 32.61 9.24
CA ILE A 171 -29.49 32.69 10.27
C ILE A 171 -28.73 34.01 10.10
N VAL A 172 -28.53 34.71 11.22
CA VAL A 172 -27.78 35.98 11.26
C VAL A 172 -26.56 35.92 12.19
N SER A 173 -26.57 35.03 13.18
CA SER A 173 -25.43 34.77 14.06
C SER A 173 -25.60 33.47 14.84
N VAL A 174 -24.51 32.98 15.42
CA VAL A 174 -24.51 31.89 16.41
C VAL A 174 -23.86 32.42 17.68
N THR A 175 -24.52 32.18 18.81
CA THR A 175 -23.99 32.44 20.14
C THR A 175 -23.31 31.17 20.66
N PHE A 176 -22.11 31.32 21.18
CA PHE A 176 -21.28 30.26 21.73
C PHE A 176 -21.02 30.54 23.20
N SER A 177 -20.94 29.47 23.98
CA SER A 177 -20.34 29.51 25.32
C SER A 177 -18.87 29.14 25.21
N ARG A 178 -18.03 29.80 26.01
CA ARG A 178 -16.62 29.40 26.14
C ARG A 178 -16.51 28.02 26.78
N THR A 179 -15.54 27.24 26.34
CA THR A 179 -15.20 25.97 26.96
C THR A 179 -13.78 26.01 27.47
N GLU A 180 -13.52 25.33 28.58
CA GLU A 180 -12.18 25.19 29.14
C GLU A 180 -11.97 23.79 29.71
N GLN A 181 -10.71 23.43 29.89
CA GLN A 181 -10.32 22.18 30.52
C GLN A 181 -9.95 22.47 31.97
N THR A 182 -10.60 21.78 32.91
CA THR A 182 -10.27 21.85 34.33
C THR A 182 -8.92 21.18 34.61
N GLU A 183 -8.36 21.40 35.80
CA GLU A 183 -7.11 20.76 36.23
C GLU A 183 -7.18 19.22 36.17
N ASP A 184 -8.36 18.65 36.42
CA ASP A 184 -8.64 17.20 36.32
C ASP A 184 -8.81 16.70 34.88
N GLY A 185 -8.63 17.57 33.89
CA GLY A 185 -8.75 17.24 32.47
C GLY A 185 -10.19 17.18 31.93
N GLN A 186 -11.20 17.50 32.75
CA GLN A 186 -12.60 17.53 32.31
C GLN A 186 -12.90 18.80 31.51
N TRP A 187 -13.75 18.69 30.50
CA TRP A 187 -14.17 19.84 29.68
C TRP A 187 -15.47 20.41 30.23
N VAL A 188 -15.45 21.69 30.60
CA VAL A 188 -16.62 22.42 31.11
C VAL A 188 -17.01 23.54 30.15
N GLN A 189 -18.29 23.93 30.21
CA GLN A 189 -18.86 25.01 29.42
C GLN A 189 -19.23 26.15 30.36
N ASP A 190 -18.63 27.31 30.14
CA ASP A 190 -18.97 28.54 30.86
C ASP A 190 -20.10 29.26 30.11
N VAL A 191 -21.30 29.17 30.66
CA VAL A 191 -22.53 29.77 30.11
C VAL A 191 -22.65 31.27 30.38
N GLU A 192 -21.81 31.84 31.24
CA GLU A 192 -21.75 33.28 31.48
C GLU A 192 -20.83 33.96 30.45
N GLN A 193 -19.77 33.27 30.01
CA GLN A 193 -18.88 33.73 28.94
C GLN A 193 -19.45 33.43 27.54
N LEU A 194 -20.38 34.27 27.11
CA LEU A 194 -21.01 34.16 25.78
C LEU A 194 -20.30 35.01 24.72
N ASN A 195 -20.09 34.41 23.54
CA ASN A 195 -19.52 35.05 22.36
C ASN A 195 -20.46 34.88 21.17
N THR A 196 -20.84 35.96 20.51
CA THR A 196 -21.74 35.90 19.34
C THR A 196 -20.96 36.18 18.05
N LEU A 197 -20.97 35.22 17.12
CA LEU A 197 -20.35 35.36 15.80
C LEU A 197 -21.40 35.56 14.72
N LYS A 198 -21.28 36.63 13.93
CA LYS A 198 -22.17 36.92 12.80
C LYS A 198 -21.91 35.94 11.65
N CYS A 199 -22.94 35.25 11.21
CA CYS A 199 -22.89 34.32 10.09
C CYS A 199 -24.19 34.29 9.30
N ASN A 200 -24.12 33.86 8.05
CA ASN A 200 -25.27 33.65 7.17
C ASN A 200 -25.58 32.16 7.02
N TYR A 201 -24.55 31.32 7.16
CA TYR A 201 -24.65 29.88 7.01
C TYR A 201 -23.92 29.17 8.13
N LEU A 202 -24.47 28.03 8.52
CA LEU A 202 -23.95 27.17 9.56
C LEU A 202 -23.88 25.74 9.02
N ILE A 203 -22.70 25.13 9.10
CA ILE A 203 -22.46 23.75 8.68
C ILE A 203 -22.02 22.92 9.88
N SER A 204 -22.83 21.95 10.30
CA SER A 204 -22.48 21.02 11.38
C SER A 204 -21.69 19.83 10.83
N ALA A 205 -20.47 19.64 11.32
CA ALA A 205 -19.56 18.55 10.97
C ALA A 205 -19.15 17.75 12.22
N PHE A 206 -20.13 17.39 13.07
CA PHE A 206 -19.90 16.63 14.31
C PHE A 206 -19.67 15.12 14.11
N GLY A 207 -19.52 14.69 12.86
CA GLY A 207 -19.39 13.29 12.49
C GLY A 207 -20.74 12.66 12.13
N SER A 208 -20.72 11.34 12.03
CA SER A 208 -21.85 10.54 11.55
C SER A 208 -22.16 9.41 12.52
N GLY A 209 -23.34 8.81 12.41
CA GLY A 209 -23.81 7.71 13.25
C GLY A 209 -24.88 6.88 12.57
N LEU A 210 -25.44 5.94 13.34
CA LEU A 210 -26.58 5.11 12.94
C LEU A 210 -27.74 5.35 13.91
N GLU A 211 -28.69 6.19 13.48
CA GLU A 211 -29.82 6.64 14.32
C GLU A 211 -31.19 6.28 13.73
N ASP A 212 -31.24 5.92 12.44
CA ASP A 212 -32.47 5.53 11.76
C ASP A 212 -32.99 4.20 12.30
N GLN A 213 -34.14 4.24 12.98
CA GLN A 213 -34.77 3.07 13.58
C GLN A 213 -35.12 1.98 12.55
N ASP A 214 -35.48 2.36 11.32
CA ASP A 214 -35.78 1.39 10.27
C ASP A 214 -34.53 0.60 9.85
N MET A 215 -33.37 1.25 9.84
CA MET A 215 -32.10 0.57 9.54
C MET A 215 -31.59 -0.24 10.72
N ILE A 216 -31.71 0.28 11.94
CA ILE A 216 -31.35 -0.44 13.16
C ILE A 216 -32.18 -1.73 13.25
N GLU A 217 -33.47 -1.67 12.92
CA GLU A 217 -34.31 -2.86 12.88
C GLU A 217 -33.94 -3.83 11.76
N ALA A 218 -33.52 -3.32 10.60
CA ALA A 218 -33.02 -4.14 9.51
C ALA A 218 -31.70 -4.88 9.82
N LEU A 219 -30.98 -4.49 10.88
CA LEU A 219 -29.76 -5.15 11.35
C LEU A 219 -30.01 -6.38 12.24
N LYS A 220 -31.24 -6.61 12.71
CA LYS A 220 -31.54 -7.83 13.48
C LYS A 220 -31.17 -9.08 12.65
N PRO A 221 -30.60 -10.13 13.29
CA PRO A 221 -30.48 -10.37 14.73
C PRO A 221 -29.12 -9.95 15.34
N LEU A 222 -28.36 -9.05 14.71
CA LEU A 222 -27.03 -8.67 15.21
C LEU A 222 -27.12 -7.99 16.59
N LYS A 223 -26.20 -8.35 17.49
CA LYS A 223 -25.95 -7.60 18.72
C LYS A 223 -25.31 -6.26 18.38
N LEU A 224 -25.85 -5.19 18.97
CA LEU A 224 -25.39 -3.82 18.78
C LEU A 224 -24.86 -3.26 20.09
N THR A 225 -23.85 -2.41 19.99
CA THR A 225 -23.31 -1.60 21.08
C THR A 225 -24.29 -0.50 21.50
N SER A 226 -23.95 0.24 22.57
CA SER A 226 -24.73 1.40 23.03
C SER A 226 -24.84 2.54 21.99
N ASN A 227 -23.96 2.56 20.99
CA ASN A 227 -24.00 3.51 19.87
C ASN A 227 -24.72 2.95 18.63
N ASN A 228 -25.47 1.86 18.78
CA ASN A 228 -26.18 1.14 17.72
C ASN A 228 -25.27 0.55 16.63
N LEU A 229 -23.97 0.38 16.88
CA LEU A 229 -23.04 -0.25 15.94
C LEU A 229 -22.96 -1.77 16.17
N PRO A 230 -22.88 -2.62 15.14
CA PRO A 230 -22.68 -4.06 15.29
C PRO A 230 -21.43 -4.39 16.12
N GLU A 231 -21.58 -5.28 17.10
CA GLU A 231 -20.44 -5.85 17.80
C GLU A 231 -19.65 -6.77 16.86
N VAL A 232 -18.35 -6.55 16.78
CA VAL A 232 -17.43 -7.34 15.94
C VAL A 232 -16.22 -7.83 16.73
N ASP A 233 -15.72 -9.01 16.35
CA ASP A 233 -14.38 -9.48 16.72
C ASP A 233 -13.35 -8.75 15.86
N VAL A 234 -12.53 -7.90 16.48
CA VAL A 234 -11.52 -7.06 15.80
C VAL A 234 -10.39 -7.84 15.14
N THR A 235 -10.26 -9.15 15.38
CA THR A 235 -9.28 -10.00 14.70
C THR A 235 -9.85 -10.60 13.41
N THR A 236 -11.16 -10.84 13.39
CA THR A 236 -11.82 -11.58 12.30
C THR A 236 -12.84 -10.76 11.52
N MET A 237 -13.20 -9.58 12.02
CA MET A 237 -14.32 -8.74 11.59
C MET A 237 -15.69 -9.42 11.66
N GLN A 238 -15.77 -10.59 12.31
CA GLN A 238 -17.01 -11.34 12.42
C GLN A 238 -17.92 -10.70 13.46
N SER A 239 -19.19 -10.54 13.13
CA SER A 239 -20.19 -10.05 14.07
C SER A 239 -20.64 -11.14 15.05
N SER A 240 -21.59 -10.81 15.92
CA SER A 240 -22.31 -11.78 16.76
C SER A 240 -23.01 -12.93 15.99
N HIS A 241 -23.27 -12.79 14.68
CA HIS A 241 -23.83 -13.86 13.86
C HIS A 241 -22.74 -14.56 13.03
N PRO A 242 -22.65 -15.90 13.03
CA PRO A 242 -21.53 -16.63 12.43
C PRO A 242 -21.41 -16.50 10.90
N LYS A 243 -22.47 -16.04 10.23
CA LYS A 243 -22.50 -15.78 8.78
C LYS A 243 -22.42 -14.30 8.41
N VAL A 244 -22.20 -13.39 9.37
CA VAL A 244 -22.18 -11.94 9.11
C VAL A 244 -20.88 -11.32 9.62
N TRP A 245 -20.22 -10.56 8.75
CA TRP A 245 -19.02 -9.77 9.05
C TRP A 245 -19.33 -8.29 8.82
N CYS A 246 -18.67 -7.41 9.56
CA CYS A 246 -18.83 -5.96 9.38
C CYS A 246 -17.45 -5.30 9.33
N GLY A 247 -17.29 -4.27 8.49
CA GLY A 247 -16.03 -3.55 8.34
C GLY A 247 -16.22 -2.10 7.88
N GLY A 248 -15.19 -1.28 8.03
CA GLY A 248 -15.25 0.16 7.81
C GLY A 248 -15.99 0.90 8.91
N ASP A 249 -16.47 2.14 8.65
CA ASP A 249 -17.02 3.00 9.72
C ASP A 249 -18.12 2.33 10.56
N VAL A 250 -18.92 1.42 9.97
CA VAL A 250 -20.02 0.73 10.66
C VAL A 250 -19.51 -0.23 11.74
N ALA A 251 -18.30 -0.77 11.59
CA ALA A 251 -17.65 -1.59 12.61
C ALA A 251 -17.16 -0.75 13.82
N GLY A 252 -17.07 0.58 13.66
CA GLY A 252 -16.67 1.50 14.73
C GLY A 252 -15.20 1.42 15.14
N VAL A 253 -14.36 0.79 14.32
CA VAL A 253 -12.91 0.62 14.57
C VAL A 253 -12.04 1.42 13.59
N ALA A 254 -12.50 1.58 12.35
CA ALA A 254 -11.81 2.34 11.31
C ALA A 254 -12.17 3.83 11.38
N GLU A 255 -11.18 4.70 11.22
CA GLU A 255 -11.34 6.15 11.10
C GLU A 255 -10.91 6.66 9.72
N THR A 256 -10.26 5.81 8.92
CA THR A 256 -9.72 6.16 7.61
C THR A 256 -10.19 5.20 6.50
N THR A 257 -10.03 5.63 5.25
CA THR A 257 -10.34 4.80 4.08
C THR A 257 -9.46 3.54 4.02
N VAL A 258 -8.16 3.66 4.35
CA VAL A 258 -7.23 2.53 4.30
C VAL A 258 -7.53 1.47 5.37
N GLU A 259 -7.94 1.90 6.56
CA GLU A 259 -8.41 0.99 7.61
C GLU A 259 -9.69 0.28 7.19
N SER A 260 -10.64 1.00 6.60
CA SER A 260 -11.89 0.41 6.09
C SER A 260 -11.65 -0.64 5.00
N VAL A 261 -10.70 -0.38 4.09
CA VAL A 261 -10.26 -1.36 3.09
C VAL A 261 -9.60 -2.57 3.75
N ASN A 262 -8.80 -2.35 4.79
CA ASN A 262 -8.18 -3.43 5.54
C ASN A 262 -9.20 -4.29 6.30
N ASP A 263 -10.25 -3.71 6.88
CA ASP A 263 -11.33 -4.46 7.51
C ASP A 263 -12.01 -5.40 6.51
N GLY A 264 -12.32 -4.90 5.31
CA GLY A 264 -12.84 -5.72 4.22
C GLY A 264 -11.89 -6.85 3.82
N LYS A 265 -10.58 -6.56 3.75
CA LYS A 265 -9.52 -7.53 3.46
C LYS A 265 -9.42 -8.63 4.53
N ILE A 266 -9.48 -8.26 5.81
CA ILE A 266 -9.49 -9.20 6.94
C ILE A 266 -10.75 -10.06 6.87
N ALA A 267 -11.92 -9.43 6.74
CA ALA A 267 -13.21 -10.12 6.65
C ALA A 267 -13.21 -11.13 5.50
N ALA A 268 -12.66 -10.78 4.32
CA ALA A 268 -12.59 -11.67 3.17
C ALA A 268 -11.88 -13.00 3.47
N TRP A 269 -10.77 -12.98 4.22
CA TRP A 269 -10.07 -14.20 4.62
C TRP A 269 -10.92 -15.09 5.53
N TYR A 270 -11.62 -14.50 6.51
CA TYR A 270 -12.42 -15.28 7.46
C TYR A 270 -13.77 -15.72 6.89
N ILE A 271 -14.33 -14.96 5.95
CA ILE A 271 -15.46 -15.40 5.11
C ILE A 271 -15.02 -16.63 4.31
N HIS A 272 -13.85 -16.58 3.65
CA HIS A 272 -13.29 -17.73 2.94
C HIS A 272 -13.12 -18.96 3.85
N CYS A 273 -12.51 -18.79 5.04
CA CYS A 273 -12.38 -19.89 5.99
C CYS A 273 -13.73 -20.47 6.41
N ALA A 274 -14.76 -19.63 6.61
CA ALA A 274 -16.09 -20.09 6.97
C ALA A 274 -16.79 -20.86 5.84
N LEU A 275 -16.65 -20.40 4.60
CA LEU A 275 -17.27 -21.03 3.42
C LEU A 275 -16.59 -22.37 3.06
N GLU A 276 -15.26 -22.43 3.17
CA GLU A 276 -14.47 -23.63 2.87
C GLU A 276 -14.32 -24.59 4.07
N GLY A 277 -14.82 -24.22 5.24
CA GLY A 277 -14.68 -25.02 6.47
C GLY A 277 -13.25 -25.09 7.01
N LEU A 278 -12.41 -24.10 6.72
CA LEU A 278 -11.04 -24.04 7.20
C LEU A 278 -10.97 -23.56 8.66
N PRO A 279 -10.03 -24.09 9.47
CA PRO A 279 -9.79 -23.57 10.81
C PRO A 279 -9.41 -22.08 10.79
N ARG A 280 -9.89 -21.30 11.77
CA ARG A 280 -9.54 -19.87 11.89
C ARG A 280 -8.04 -19.62 12.08
N SER A 281 -7.31 -20.61 12.59
CA SER A 281 -5.85 -20.57 12.74
C SER A 281 -5.08 -20.80 11.43
N THR A 282 -5.77 -21.07 10.32
CA THR A 282 -5.14 -21.26 9.01
C THR A 282 -4.37 -20.00 8.62
N LYS A 283 -3.10 -20.16 8.25
CA LYS A 283 -2.23 -19.06 7.82
C LYS A 283 -2.87 -18.33 6.62
N PRO A 284 -3.11 -17.01 6.71
CA PRO A 284 -3.66 -16.24 5.60
C PRO A 284 -2.84 -16.34 4.31
N LYS A 285 -3.55 -16.59 3.21
CA LYS A 285 -3.02 -16.64 1.84
C LYS A 285 -3.93 -15.88 0.87
N LEU A 286 -4.11 -14.59 1.13
CA LEU A 286 -4.85 -13.72 0.22
C LEU A 286 -4.09 -13.59 -1.12
N PRO A 287 -4.76 -13.76 -2.28
CA PRO A 287 -4.12 -13.58 -3.57
C PRO A 287 -3.53 -12.19 -3.77
N LEU A 288 -2.50 -12.10 -4.61
CA LEU A 288 -1.98 -10.83 -5.11
C LEU A 288 -2.90 -10.27 -6.21
N PHE A 289 -2.68 -9.01 -6.55
CA PHE A 289 -3.27 -8.39 -7.74
C PHE A 289 -2.54 -8.88 -8.99
N HIS A 290 -3.30 -9.29 -10.01
CA HIS A 290 -2.78 -9.78 -11.28
C HIS A 290 -3.42 -9.03 -12.45
N THR A 291 -2.69 -8.95 -13.55
CA THR A 291 -3.08 -8.38 -14.83
C THR A 291 -2.54 -9.25 -15.97
N ASP A 292 -2.96 -8.98 -17.20
CA ASP A 292 -2.43 -9.66 -18.39
C ASP A 292 -0.90 -9.48 -18.56
N ILE A 293 -0.28 -8.51 -17.88
CA ILE A 293 1.18 -8.32 -17.89
C ILE A 293 1.90 -9.47 -17.19
N ASP A 294 1.28 -10.07 -16.16
CA ASP A 294 1.89 -11.14 -15.38
C ASP A 294 1.98 -12.46 -16.18
N GLU A 295 1.20 -12.59 -17.27
CA GLU A 295 1.20 -13.74 -18.19
C GLU A 295 2.23 -13.60 -19.33
N VAL A 296 2.98 -12.49 -19.39
CA VAL A 296 4.00 -12.28 -20.42
C VAL A 296 5.16 -13.25 -20.21
N ASP A 297 5.41 -14.12 -21.18
CA ASP A 297 6.57 -15.02 -21.18
C ASP A 297 7.85 -14.21 -21.38
N ILE A 298 8.70 -14.21 -20.36
CA ILE A 298 10.02 -13.56 -20.36
C ILE A 298 11.16 -14.59 -20.46
N SER A 299 10.88 -15.85 -20.78
CA SER A 299 11.92 -16.87 -20.96
C SER A 299 12.75 -16.63 -22.22
N VAL A 300 13.99 -17.15 -22.22
CA VAL A 300 14.92 -17.01 -23.35
C VAL A 300 15.79 -18.27 -23.47
N GLU A 301 16.19 -18.60 -24.69
CA GLU A 301 17.16 -19.66 -24.96
C GLU A 301 18.47 -19.05 -25.48
N VAL A 302 19.60 -19.42 -24.85
CA VAL A 302 20.94 -18.97 -25.24
C VAL A 302 21.87 -20.17 -25.25
N CYS A 303 22.59 -20.38 -26.35
CA CYS A 303 23.52 -21.50 -26.51
C CYS A 303 22.88 -22.88 -26.24
N GLY A 304 21.59 -23.07 -26.56
CA GLY A 304 20.85 -24.32 -26.33
C GLY A 304 20.39 -24.53 -24.88
N VAL A 305 20.61 -23.55 -24.00
CA VAL A 305 20.17 -23.57 -22.60
C VAL A 305 18.96 -22.65 -22.43
N LYS A 306 17.88 -23.17 -21.85
CA LYS A 306 16.66 -22.43 -21.59
C LYS A 306 16.71 -21.76 -20.21
N PHE A 307 16.51 -20.45 -20.19
CA PHE A 307 16.41 -19.62 -19.00
C PHE A 307 14.95 -19.24 -18.77
N GLU A 308 14.45 -19.41 -17.55
CA GLU A 308 13.08 -19.00 -17.17
C GLU A 308 12.86 -17.49 -17.26
N ASN A 309 13.93 -16.70 -17.08
CA ASN A 309 13.97 -15.26 -17.27
C ASN A 309 15.43 -14.83 -17.54
N PRO A 310 15.69 -13.67 -18.17
CA PRO A 310 17.02 -13.28 -18.61
C PRO A 310 17.86 -12.62 -17.50
N PHE A 311 17.40 -12.65 -16.24
CA PHE A 311 18.04 -11.95 -15.15
C PHE A 311 18.85 -12.93 -14.30
N GLY A 312 20.13 -12.63 -14.12
CA GLY A 312 21.03 -13.44 -13.32
C GLY A 312 22.02 -12.65 -12.49
N LEU A 313 22.58 -13.32 -11.49
CA LEU A 313 23.65 -12.75 -10.67
C LEU A 313 25.00 -13.03 -11.31
N ALA A 314 25.78 -11.98 -11.56
CA ALA A 314 27.15 -12.10 -12.06
C ALA A 314 28.12 -12.68 -11.01
N SER A 315 29.27 -13.19 -11.45
CA SER A 315 30.38 -13.64 -10.60
C SER A 315 30.96 -12.46 -9.80
N ALA A 316 30.45 -12.24 -8.59
CA ALA A 316 30.62 -11.00 -7.84
C ALA A 316 30.28 -11.19 -6.35
N PRO A 317 30.38 -10.15 -5.49
CA PRO A 317 30.00 -10.27 -4.08
C PRO A 317 28.60 -10.85 -3.79
N PRO A 318 27.53 -10.59 -4.59
CA PRO A 318 26.21 -11.19 -4.38
C PRO A 318 26.15 -12.73 -4.48
N VAL A 319 27.19 -13.37 -5.02
CA VAL A 319 27.31 -14.82 -5.16
C VAL A 319 28.51 -15.37 -4.38
N THR A 320 28.90 -14.70 -3.29
CA THR A 320 30.04 -15.12 -2.45
C THR A 320 29.86 -16.49 -1.82
N THR A 321 28.63 -16.95 -1.58
CA THR A 321 28.31 -18.24 -0.97
C THR A 321 27.15 -18.94 -1.68
N THR A 322 27.11 -20.27 -1.62
CA THR A 322 26.02 -21.10 -2.15
C THR A 322 24.68 -20.82 -1.45
N ALA A 323 24.71 -20.43 -0.17
CA ALA A 323 23.53 -19.99 0.57
C ALA A 323 22.95 -18.66 0.06
N MET A 324 23.77 -17.76 -0.48
CA MET A 324 23.29 -16.55 -1.15
C MET A 324 22.61 -16.89 -2.48
N ILE A 325 23.21 -17.81 -3.25
CA ILE A 325 22.64 -18.31 -4.51
C ILE A 325 21.29 -18.97 -4.29
N ARG A 326 21.17 -19.87 -3.29
CA ARG A 326 19.89 -20.50 -2.92
C ARG A 326 18.78 -19.47 -2.70
N ARG A 327 19.06 -18.45 -1.89
CA ARG A 327 18.08 -17.38 -1.64
C ARG A 327 17.76 -16.59 -2.91
N ALA A 328 18.72 -16.37 -3.80
CA ALA A 328 18.45 -15.72 -5.09
C ALA A 328 17.47 -16.54 -5.94
N PHE A 329 17.64 -17.86 -6.02
CA PHE A 329 16.69 -18.73 -6.72
C PHE A 329 15.32 -18.76 -6.08
N GLU A 330 15.23 -18.78 -4.74
CA GLU A 330 13.97 -18.65 -4.00
C GLU A 330 13.26 -17.32 -4.26
N GLN A 331 14.01 -16.25 -4.59
CA GLN A 331 13.47 -14.95 -4.98
C GLN A 331 13.14 -14.83 -6.47
N GLY A 332 13.40 -15.87 -7.28
CA GLY A 332 13.02 -15.90 -8.70
C GLY A 332 14.11 -15.49 -9.70
N TRP A 333 15.38 -15.32 -9.29
CA TRP A 333 16.47 -15.14 -10.26
C TRP A 333 16.56 -16.33 -11.21
N GLY A 334 16.68 -16.09 -12.52
CA GLY A 334 16.66 -17.14 -13.54
C GLY A 334 17.97 -17.93 -13.62
N PHE A 335 19.09 -17.25 -13.40
CA PHE A 335 20.41 -17.88 -13.36
C PHE A 335 21.39 -17.20 -12.40
N VAL A 336 22.51 -17.88 -12.16
CA VAL A 336 23.65 -17.29 -11.45
C VAL A 336 24.94 -17.73 -12.11
N VAL A 337 25.95 -16.89 -11.97
CA VAL A 337 27.33 -17.24 -12.19
C VAL A 337 27.99 -17.38 -10.83
N THR A 338 28.65 -18.50 -10.53
CA THR A 338 29.34 -18.66 -9.24
C THR A 338 30.44 -17.61 -9.08
N LYS A 339 30.79 -17.23 -7.85
CA LYS A 339 32.05 -16.49 -7.64
C LYS A 339 33.18 -17.33 -8.23
N THR A 340 34.04 -16.70 -9.03
CA THR A 340 35.13 -17.39 -9.72
C THR A 340 35.94 -18.22 -8.73
N PHE A 341 36.14 -19.50 -9.00
CA PHE A 341 36.96 -20.39 -8.18
C PHE A 341 38.07 -21.05 -9.02
N CYS A 342 39.07 -21.58 -8.34
CA CYS A 342 40.29 -22.12 -8.95
C CYS A 342 40.61 -23.48 -8.33
N LEU A 343 41.74 -24.07 -8.74
CA LEU A 343 42.29 -25.26 -8.09
C LEU A 343 42.89 -24.88 -6.72
N ASP A 344 42.94 -25.83 -5.78
CA ASP A 344 43.41 -25.57 -4.41
C ASP A 344 44.87 -25.04 -4.34
N LYS A 345 45.68 -25.30 -5.38
CA LYS A 345 47.05 -24.76 -5.49
C LYS A 345 47.12 -23.26 -5.79
N ASP A 346 46.01 -22.68 -6.26
CA ASP A 346 45.89 -21.29 -6.72
C ASP A 346 45.03 -20.46 -5.74
N GLU A 347 44.81 -20.95 -4.52
CA GLU A 347 44.05 -20.26 -3.47
C GLU A 347 44.57 -18.83 -3.21
N VAL A 348 43.64 -17.95 -2.87
CA VAL A 348 43.89 -16.52 -2.66
C VAL A 348 43.33 -16.04 -1.34
N THR A 349 43.84 -14.91 -0.87
CA THR A 349 43.35 -14.20 0.31
C THR A 349 43.01 -12.76 -0.07
N ASN A 350 41.82 -12.30 0.27
CA ASN A 350 41.39 -10.93 0.06
C ASN A 350 42.05 -9.97 1.05
N VAL A 351 42.22 -8.71 0.62
CA VAL A 351 42.59 -7.60 1.50
C VAL A 351 41.36 -6.84 2.00
N SER A 352 41.53 -5.98 3.01
CA SER A 352 40.48 -5.09 3.52
C SER A 352 41.08 -3.72 3.89
N PRO A 353 40.49 -2.58 3.46
CA PRO A 353 39.24 -2.45 2.68
C PRO A 353 39.40 -2.81 1.21
N ARG A 354 38.32 -3.27 0.56
CA ARG A 354 38.38 -3.75 -0.85
C ARG A 354 37.21 -3.41 -1.75
N ILE A 355 36.08 -2.94 -1.23
CA ILE A 355 34.94 -2.48 -2.02
C ILE A 355 34.56 -1.10 -1.48
N ILE A 356 34.56 -0.10 -2.36
CA ILE A 356 34.22 1.28 -2.02
C ILE A 356 33.13 1.81 -2.95
N ARG A 357 32.37 2.77 -2.44
CA ARG A 357 31.45 3.55 -3.27
C ARG A 357 32.22 4.33 -4.35
N GLY A 358 31.61 4.48 -5.51
CA GLY A 358 32.11 5.36 -6.54
C GLY A 358 31.89 6.85 -6.21
N THR A 359 32.69 7.69 -6.83
CA THR A 359 32.58 9.15 -6.81
C THR A 359 31.88 9.71 -8.05
N THR A 360 31.39 8.85 -8.94
CA THR A 360 30.79 9.22 -10.23
C THR A 360 29.50 10.04 -10.10
N SER A 361 28.82 9.96 -8.96
CA SER A 361 27.61 10.72 -8.64
C SER A 361 27.79 11.72 -7.49
N GLY A 362 29.03 12.21 -7.31
CA GLY A 362 29.38 13.18 -6.26
C GLY A 362 29.23 12.62 -4.84
N TYR A 363 28.86 13.50 -3.90
CA TYR A 363 28.72 13.19 -2.47
C TYR A 363 27.35 12.63 -2.10
N THR A 364 26.79 11.78 -2.96
CA THR A 364 25.47 11.15 -2.73
C THR A 364 25.64 9.80 -2.03
N TYR A 365 25.29 9.73 -0.75
CA TYR A 365 25.36 8.52 0.06
C TYR A 365 24.00 7.80 0.14
N GLY A 366 23.99 6.53 0.55
CA GLY A 366 22.76 5.74 0.69
C GLY A 366 22.35 5.04 -0.61
N PRO A 367 21.07 5.06 -1.01
CA PRO A 367 20.59 4.32 -2.18
C PRO A 367 21.16 4.86 -3.50
N GLN A 368 21.00 4.06 -4.57
CA GLN A 368 21.27 4.48 -5.96
C GLN A 368 22.70 4.97 -6.18
N GLN A 369 23.67 4.15 -5.78
CA GLN A 369 25.07 4.45 -6.00
C GLN A 369 25.44 4.36 -7.48
N GLY A 370 26.04 5.43 -8.01
CA GLY A 370 26.37 5.53 -9.44
C GLY A 370 27.44 4.53 -9.89
N SER A 371 28.27 4.05 -8.97
CA SER A 371 29.23 2.97 -9.22
C SER A 371 29.81 2.42 -7.91
N PHE A 372 30.53 1.30 -8.04
CA PHE A 372 31.42 0.78 -7.01
C PHE A 372 32.79 0.53 -7.64
N LEU A 373 33.84 0.69 -6.84
CA LEU A 373 35.20 0.24 -7.19
C LEU A 373 35.58 -0.89 -6.25
N ASN A 374 36.17 -1.95 -6.81
CA ASN A 374 36.64 -3.07 -6.01
C ASN A 374 38.08 -3.47 -6.39
N ILE A 375 38.80 -3.98 -5.40
CA ILE A 375 40.09 -4.67 -5.53
C ILE A 375 39.95 -6.09 -4.96
N GLU A 376 38.76 -6.68 -5.11
CA GLU A 376 38.48 -8.04 -4.66
C GLU A 376 39.07 -9.05 -5.67
N VAL A 377 39.56 -10.19 -5.16
CA VAL A 377 40.06 -11.29 -5.99
C VAL A 377 38.97 -12.34 -6.25
N ILE A 378 39.37 -13.51 -6.76
CA ILE A 378 38.49 -14.67 -6.89
C ILE A 378 38.03 -15.19 -5.50
N SER A 379 37.23 -16.26 -5.49
CA SER A 379 36.72 -16.83 -4.25
C SER A 379 37.84 -17.31 -3.32
N GLU A 380 37.73 -16.98 -2.03
CA GLU A 380 38.59 -17.54 -0.96
C GLU A 380 38.10 -18.93 -0.51
N LYS A 381 37.05 -19.47 -1.13
CA LYS A 381 36.54 -20.81 -0.83
C LYS A 381 37.18 -21.80 -1.78
N CYS A 382 37.61 -22.94 -1.23
CA CYS A 382 38.22 -24.02 -2.00
C CYS A 382 37.29 -24.54 -3.10
N MET A 383 37.88 -25.25 -4.06
CA MET A 383 37.16 -25.83 -5.20
C MET A 383 36.02 -26.76 -4.74
N ASP A 384 36.29 -27.62 -3.75
CA ASP A 384 35.33 -28.62 -3.28
C ASP A 384 34.03 -28.01 -2.71
N TYR A 385 34.14 -26.85 -2.07
CA TYR A 385 32.97 -26.08 -1.62
C TYR A 385 32.04 -25.73 -2.79
N TRP A 386 32.60 -25.26 -3.91
CA TRP A 386 31.82 -24.88 -5.07
C TRP A 386 31.24 -26.08 -5.80
N LEU A 387 32.03 -27.13 -6.02
CA LEU A 387 31.57 -28.35 -6.68
C LEU A 387 30.42 -29.02 -5.90
N THR A 388 30.56 -29.12 -4.57
CA THR A 388 29.51 -29.67 -3.70
C THR A 388 28.27 -28.77 -3.72
N GLY A 389 28.47 -27.46 -3.60
CA GLY A 389 27.37 -26.49 -3.62
C GLY A 389 26.59 -26.45 -4.93
N ILE A 390 27.26 -26.51 -6.08
CA ILE A 390 26.61 -26.56 -7.40
C ILE A 390 25.72 -27.81 -7.49
N ARG A 391 26.24 -28.97 -7.07
CA ARG A 391 25.49 -30.23 -7.07
C ARG A 391 24.22 -30.15 -6.21
N GLU A 392 24.33 -29.57 -5.02
CA GLU A 392 23.19 -29.35 -4.12
C GLU A 392 22.17 -28.38 -4.71
N LEU A 393 22.64 -27.26 -5.27
CA LEU A 393 21.77 -26.24 -5.86
C LEU A 393 21.04 -26.77 -7.10
N LYS A 394 21.70 -27.53 -7.97
CA LYS A 394 21.03 -28.16 -9.13
C LYS A 394 20.01 -29.20 -8.73
N LYS A 395 20.28 -29.97 -7.67
CA LYS A 395 19.31 -30.93 -7.13
C LYS A 395 18.04 -30.23 -6.64
N ASP A 396 18.20 -29.12 -5.94
CA ASP A 396 17.07 -28.40 -5.34
C ASP A 396 16.36 -27.47 -6.33
N PHE A 397 17.08 -26.99 -7.34
CA PHE A 397 16.61 -26.03 -8.34
C PHE A 397 16.94 -26.50 -9.77
N PRO A 398 16.32 -27.60 -10.25
CA PRO A 398 16.69 -28.21 -11.53
C PRO A 398 16.45 -27.29 -12.74
N SER A 399 15.44 -26.42 -12.68
CA SER A 399 15.12 -25.45 -13.75
C SER A 399 16.01 -24.21 -13.77
N LYS A 400 16.75 -23.94 -12.69
CA LYS A 400 17.60 -22.76 -12.57
C LYS A 400 18.95 -23.03 -13.20
N ILE A 401 19.49 -22.03 -13.89
CA ILE A 401 20.76 -22.17 -14.59
C ILE A 401 21.93 -21.75 -13.67
N ILE A 402 22.93 -22.61 -13.56
CA ILE A 402 24.17 -22.34 -12.82
C ILE A 402 25.35 -22.37 -13.78
N ILE A 403 26.01 -21.22 -13.90
CA ILE A 403 27.21 -21.04 -14.70
C ILE A 403 28.41 -21.06 -13.75
N ALA A 404 29.27 -22.06 -13.86
CA ALA A 404 30.47 -22.13 -13.02
C ALA A 404 31.55 -21.19 -13.58
N SER A 405 31.85 -20.11 -12.85
CA SER A 405 32.98 -19.24 -13.17
C SER A 405 34.27 -19.85 -12.66
N ILE A 406 35.20 -20.12 -13.56
CA ILE A 406 36.45 -20.81 -13.26
C ILE A 406 37.66 -20.04 -13.78
N MET A 407 38.79 -20.22 -13.11
CA MET A 407 40.05 -19.61 -13.53
C MET A 407 41.25 -20.48 -13.14
N CYS A 408 42.21 -20.60 -14.07
CA CYS A 408 43.50 -21.26 -13.86
C CYS A 408 44.64 -20.40 -14.43
N ALA A 409 45.88 -20.77 -14.08
CA ALA A 409 47.06 -20.31 -14.80
C ALA A 409 47.03 -20.75 -16.28
N PHE A 410 47.91 -20.20 -17.12
CA PHE A 410 48.05 -20.63 -18.52
C PHE A 410 48.74 -22.01 -18.63
N VAL A 411 48.05 -23.04 -18.13
CA VAL A 411 48.48 -24.43 -18.07
C VAL A 411 47.31 -25.28 -18.56
N GLU A 412 47.53 -26.00 -19.66
CA GLU A 412 46.50 -26.80 -20.34
C GLU A 412 45.79 -27.80 -19.41
N GLU A 413 46.57 -28.55 -18.64
CA GLU A 413 46.05 -29.59 -17.75
C GLU A 413 45.16 -29.04 -16.65
N ASP A 414 45.45 -27.83 -16.15
CA ASP A 414 44.67 -27.21 -15.09
C ASP A 414 43.29 -26.76 -15.59
N TRP A 415 43.24 -26.11 -16.76
CA TRP A 415 41.99 -25.71 -17.39
C TRP A 415 41.11 -26.91 -17.72
N LYS A 416 41.68 -27.98 -18.28
CA LYS A 416 40.95 -29.23 -18.55
C LYS A 416 40.41 -29.85 -17.27
N LEU A 417 41.24 -29.94 -16.23
CA LEU A 417 40.86 -30.55 -14.95
C LEU A 417 39.72 -29.79 -14.28
N LEU A 418 39.84 -28.47 -14.16
CA LEU A 418 38.85 -27.66 -13.47
C LEU A 418 37.53 -27.58 -14.26
N ALA A 419 37.60 -27.44 -15.58
CA ALA A 419 36.41 -27.44 -16.45
C ALA A 419 35.64 -28.76 -16.34
N LYS A 420 36.34 -29.89 -16.45
CA LYS A 420 35.74 -31.22 -16.30
C LYS A 420 35.07 -31.40 -14.95
N LYS A 421 35.73 -31.00 -13.85
CA LYS A 421 35.13 -31.07 -12.51
C LYS A 421 33.88 -30.21 -12.36
N ALA A 422 33.90 -29.00 -12.93
CA ALA A 422 32.76 -28.09 -12.91
C ALA A 422 31.57 -28.63 -13.74
N GLU A 423 31.82 -29.26 -14.88
CA GLU A 423 30.80 -29.97 -15.66
C GLU A 423 30.23 -31.17 -14.87
N GLU A 424 31.10 -32.07 -14.37
CA GLU A 424 30.70 -33.28 -13.65
C GLU A 424 29.91 -33.00 -12.36
N CYS A 425 30.06 -31.83 -11.76
CA CYS A 425 29.25 -31.42 -10.60
C CYS A 425 27.85 -30.92 -10.96
N GLY A 426 27.54 -30.78 -12.26
CA GLY A 426 26.22 -30.46 -12.79
C GLY A 426 26.04 -29.00 -13.20
N SER A 427 27.10 -28.21 -13.36
CA SER A 427 26.94 -26.85 -13.92
C SER A 427 26.36 -26.92 -15.33
N ASP A 428 25.44 -26.02 -15.64
CA ASP A 428 24.77 -26.00 -16.95
C ASP A 428 25.68 -25.37 -18.03
N MET A 429 26.57 -24.47 -17.60
CA MET A 429 27.53 -23.77 -18.46
C MET A 429 28.79 -23.40 -17.66
N LEU A 430 29.86 -23.06 -18.37
CA LEU A 430 31.09 -22.52 -17.79
C LEU A 430 31.32 -21.07 -18.21
N GLU A 431 31.80 -20.25 -17.28
CA GLU A 431 32.34 -18.92 -17.56
C GLU A 431 33.85 -18.92 -17.30
N LEU A 432 34.64 -18.54 -18.30
CA LEU A 432 36.09 -18.52 -18.18
C LEU A 432 36.52 -17.11 -17.77
N ASN A 433 36.95 -16.94 -16.52
CA ASN A 433 37.42 -15.64 -16.05
C ASN A 433 38.84 -15.38 -16.57
N LEU A 434 38.95 -14.47 -17.53
CA LEU A 434 40.22 -14.04 -18.13
C LEU A 434 40.56 -12.58 -17.74
N SER A 435 40.00 -12.10 -16.64
CA SER A 435 39.91 -10.67 -16.34
C SER A 435 40.48 -10.28 -14.98
N CYS A 436 40.46 -11.17 -13.98
CA CYS A 436 40.95 -10.86 -12.63
C CYS A 436 42.49 -10.77 -12.59
N PRO A 437 43.09 -9.63 -12.18
CA PRO A 437 44.54 -9.53 -12.05
C PRO A 437 45.00 -10.26 -10.78
N HIS A 438 45.70 -11.38 -10.93
CA HIS A 438 46.34 -12.10 -9.82
C HIS A 438 47.66 -11.43 -9.42
N GLY A 439 47.62 -10.21 -8.90
CA GLY A 439 48.71 -9.55 -8.15
C GLY A 439 50.10 -9.40 -8.81
N MET A 440 50.33 -9.97 -9.98
CA MET A 440 51.59 -9.98 -10.71
C MET A 440 51.26 -10.04 -12.20
N GLY A 441 51.54 -8.96 -12.94
CA GLY A 441 51.35 -8.92 -14.40
C GLY A 441 52.24 -9.91 -15.18
N GLU A 442 53.22 -10.50 -14.50
CA GLU A 442 54.22 -11.41 -15.08
C GLU A 442 53.88 -12.90 -14.91
N SER A 443 52.92 -13.27 -14.06
CA SER A 443 52.58 -14.68 -13.74
C SER A 443 51.56 -15.34 -14.69
N GLY A 444 51.13 -14.64 -15.75
CA GLY A 444 50.39 -15.27 -16.86
C GLY A 444 48.97 -15.75 -16.54
N MET A 445 48.28 -15.17 -15.56
CA MET A 445 46.90 -15.52 -15.19
C MET A 445 45.92 -14.35 -15.41
N GLY A 446 44.63 -14.68 -15.63
CA GLY A 446 43.54 -13.70 -15.67
C GLY A 446 43.75 -12.60 -16.70
N LEU A 447 43.79 -11.32 -16.28
CA LEU A 447 43.89 -10.13 -17.16
C LEU A 447 45.03 -10.23 -18.20
N ALA A 448 46.15 -10.85 -17.83
CA ALA A 448 47.29 -11.06 -18.73
C ALA A 448 46.96 -11.99 -19.92
N CYS A 449 45.99 -12.90 -19.75
CA CYS A 449 45.47 -13.77 -20.80
C CYS A 449 44.34 -13.10 -21.59
N GLY A 450 43.38 -12.45 -20.93
CA GLY A 450 42.19 -11.87 -21.58
C GLY A 450 42.48 -10.76 -22.59
N GLN A 451 43.66 -10.14 -22.51
CA GLN A 451 44.11 -9.08 -23.42
C GLN A 451 44.86 -9.61 -24.66
N LYS A 452 45.12 -10.92 -24.72
CA LYS A 452 45.94 -11.58 -25.75
C LYS A 452 45.10 -12.60 -26.53
N PRO A 453 44.60 -12.26 -27.74
CA PRO A 453 43.67 -13.12 -28.50
C PRO A 453 44.17 -14.55 -28.71
N GLU A 454 45.48 -14.76 -28.82
CA GLU A 454 46.12 -16.06 -28.94
C GLU A 454 45.95 -16.92 -27.67
N LEU A 455 46.11 -16.32 -26.48
CA LEU A 455 45.95 -17.02 -25.21
C LEU A 455 44.47 -17.32 -24.97
N VAL A 456 43.58 -16.36 -25.24
CA VAL A 456 42.12 -16.56 -25.16
C VAL A 456 41.69 -17.74 -26.03
N ARG A 457 42.11 -17.77 -27.30
CA ARG A 457 41.79 -18.87 -28.22
C ARG A 457 42.30 -20.20 -27.70
N GLN A 458 43.52 -20.23 -27.17
CA GLN A 458 44.14 -21.46 -26.70
C GLN A 458 43.43 -22.01 -25.44
N ILE A 459 43.09 -21.14 -24.49
CA ILE A 459 42.31 -21.52 -23.30
C ILE A 459 40.94 -22.06 -23.71
N SER A 460 40.22 -21.39 -24.62
CA SER A 460 38.93 -21.87 -25.11
C SER A 460 39.03 -23.27 -25.72
N LYS A 461 40.07 -23.55 -26.52
CA LYS A 461 40.32 -24.88 -27.09
C LYS A 461 40.60 -25.93 -26.03
N TRP A 462 41.38 -25.60 -25.01
CA TRP A 462 41.68 -26.54 -23.92
C TRP A 462 40.42 -26.93 -23.15
N VAL A 463 39.56 -25.95 -22.84
CA VAL A 463 38.29 -26.21 -22.16
C VAL A 463 37.33 -27.00 -23.06
N GLU A 464 37.20 -26.63 -24.33
CA GLU A 464 36.38 -27.37 -25.31
C GLU A 464 36.80 -28.85 -25.38
N LEU A 465 38.10 -29.13 -25.53
CA LEU A 465 38.61 -30.51 -25.56
C LEU A 465 38.51 -31.24 -24.22
N GLY A 466 38.47 -30.51 -23.09
CA GLY A 466 38.36 -31.08 -21.76
C GLY A 466 36.94 -31.51 -21.36
N VAL A 467 35.93 -30.90 -21.98
CA VAL A 467 34.50 -31.06 -21.69
C VAL A 467 33.81 -31.91 -22.78
N VAL A 468 34.23 -31.80 -24.04
CA VAL A 468 33.61 -32.50 -25.20
C VAL A 468 34.06 -33.98 -25.35
N GLN A 469 34.82 -34.54 -24.41
CA GLN A 469 35.15 -35.98 -24.41
C GLN A 469 34.04 -36.83 -23.76
N GLN A 470 32.83 -36.85 -24.36
CA GLN A 470 31.87 -37.96 -24.29
C GLN A 470 31.15 -38.14 -25.63
#